data_AF-A0A1G8YBB2-F1
#
_entry.id   AF-A0A1G8YBB2-F1
#
_cell.length_a   1.000
_cell.length_b   1.000
_cell.length_c   1.000
_cell.angle_alpha   90.00
_cell.angle_beta   90.00
_cell.angle_gamma   90.00
#
_symmetry.space_group_name_H-M   'P 1'
#
loop_
_entity.id
_entity.type
_entity.pdbx_description
1 polymer ?
#
loop_
_entity_poly.entity_id
_entity_poly.type
_entity_poly.pdbx_seq_one_letter_code
_entity_poly.pdbx_strand_id
1 'polypeptide(L)'
;MATLAGGALAGCLGGNSNPPETPTSTPDPTESTADATPEWVSANCDTAPDTDELPDPPETRTSERVVDYVTEFERTYVVATDDSYDAVADISVTTVEETGDGYRVALAVEGRAETPGENETPQPADATSHRATYRLSSDHLLRKHQGYAAGRTLSEDCWTVGTD
;
A
#
# COMPACT_ATOMS: atom_id res chain seq x y z
N MET A 1 -59.53 10.27 21.83
CA MET A 1 -58.90 9.08 21.21
C MET A 1 -58.82 9.37 19.72
N ALA A 2 -57.63 9.75 19.24
CA ALA A 2 -56.69 8.86 18.52
C ALA A 2 -57.24 8.54 17.10
N THR A 3 -56.62 8.85 15.95
CA THR A 3 -55.25 9.27 15.59
C THR A 3 -55.30 9.93 14.19
N LEU A 4 -54.60 11.07 14.03
CA LEU A 4 -54.20 11.78 12.79
C LEU A 4 -52.99 11.05 12.16
N ALA A 5 -52.55 11.13 10.90
CA ALA A 5 -52.70 12.00 9.72
C ALA A 5 -52.22 11.16 8.50
N GLY A 6 -52.70 11.34 7.27
CA GLY A 6 -52.31 12.41 6.32
C GLY A 6 -51.32 11.83 5.28
N GLY A 7 -51.38 12.04 3.98
CA GLY A 7 -52.08 13.03 3.15
C GLY A 7 -51.11 13.53 2.05
N ALA A 8 -51.28 13.02 0.82
CA ALA A 8 -50.97 13.51 -0.54
C ALA A 8 -49.88 14.59 -0.84
N LEU A 9 -49.12 14.37 -1.93
CA LEU A 9 -48.73 15.33 -3.02
C LEU A 9 -48.43 14.49 -4.30
N ALA A 10 -49.19 14.52 -5.41
CA ALA A 10 -49.30 15.49 -6.52
C ALA A 10 -48.30 15.22 -7.70
N GLY A 11 -48.80 15.30 -8.96
CA GLY A 11 -48.13 14.90 -10.24
C GLY A 11 -46.98 15.82 -10.72
N CYS A 12 -46.50 15.89 -11.97
CA CYS A 12 -46.76 15.29 -13.29
C CYS A 12 -45.60 15.76 -14.24
N LEU A 13 -45.25 14.98 -15.29
CA LEU A 13 -44.69 15.36 -16.61
C LEU A 13 -43.45 16.29 -16.77
N GLY A 14 -42.45 15.84 -17.56
CA GLY A 14 -41.52 16.71 -18.31
C GLY A 14 -40.13 16.11 -18.55
N GLY A 15 -39.80 15.78 -19.81
CA GLY A 15 -38.57 15.10 -20.19
C GLY A 15 -37.31 15.98 -20.20
N ASN A 16 -36.15 15.31 -20.09
CA ASN A 16 -34.86 15.73 -20.66
C ASN A 16 -33.93 14.51 -20.75
N SER A 17 -33.27 14.37 -21.89
CA SER A 17 -32.34 13.29 -22.28
C SER A 17 -31.14 13.13 -21.35
N ASN A 18 -30.76 11.89 -21.03
CA ASN A 18 -29.39 11.37 -20.99
C ASN A 18 -29.41 9.84 -20.74
N PRO A 19 -28.47 9.07 -21.31
CA PRO A 19 -28.47 7.61 -21.18
C PRO A 19 -28.24 7.18 -19.72
N PRO A 20 -28.70 5.99 -19.29
CA PRO A 20 -28.25 5.44 -18.02
C PRO A 20 -26.77 5.07 -18.19
N GLU A 21 -25.89 5.96 -17.77
CA GLU A 21 -24.52 5.58 -17.45
C GLU A 21 -24.61 4.57 -16.32
N THR A 22 -24.24 3.34 -16.60
CA THR A 22 -23.95 2.34 -15.59
C THR A 22 -22.85 2.92 -14.71
N PRO A 23 -23.06 3.17 -13.40
CA PRO A 23 -21.92 3.25 -12.53
C PRO A 23 -21.36 1.83 -12.49
N THR A 24 -20.30 1.57 -13.27
CA THR A 24 -19.34 0.54 -12.90
C THR A 24 -18.78 1.00 -11.56
N SER A 25 -19.41 0.57 -10.48
CA SER A 25 -18.86 0.66 -9.14
C SER A 25 -17.61 -0.21 -9.14
N THR A 26 -16.49 0.38 -9.54
CA THR A 26 -15.19 -0.04 -9.02
C THR A 26 -15.34 0.00 -7.50
N PRO A 27 -15.12 -1.11 -6.78
CA PRO A 27 -14.99 -1.02 -5.34
C PRO A 27 -13.77 -0.14 -5.08
N ASP A 28 -14.02 1.09 -4.65
CA ASP A 28 -13.04 1.88 -3.92
C ASP A 28 -12.55 0.98 -2.78
N PRO A 29 -11.25 0.64 -2.68
CA PRO A 29 -10.74 0.06 -1.47
C PRO A 29 -10.73 1.16 -0.40
N THR A 30 -11.90 1.58 0.06
CA THR A 30 -12.05 2.20 1.38
C THR A 30 -11.97 1.07 2.41
N GLU A 31 -10.82 0.40 2.45
CA GLU A 31 -10.45 -0.36 3.63
C GLU A 31 -10.05 0.69 4.66
N SER A 32 -10.95 0.89 5.61
CA SER A 32 -10.66 1.62 6.84
C SER A 32 -9.60 0.82 7.60
N THR A 33 -8.34 0.96 7.19
CA THR A 33 -7.23 0.42 7.96
C THR A 33 -7.12 1.26 9.21
N ALA A 34 -7.53 0.67 10.32
CA ALA A 34 -7.14 1.12 11.64
C ALA A 34 -5.65 1.47 11.60
N ASP A 35 -5.35 2.68 12.05
CA ASP A 35 -4.04 3.24 12.30
C ASP A 35 -3.33 2.39 13.37
N ALA A 36 -2.95 1.18 13.01
CA ALA A 36 -2.03 0.39 13.79
C ALA A 36 -0.67 0.94 13.43
N THR A 37 -0.24 1.98 14.13
CA THR A 37 1.18 2.30 14.19
C THR A 37 1.90 1.04 14.67
N PRO A 38 2.67 0.31 13.82
CA PRO A 38 3.48 -0.81 14.28
C PRO A 38 4.27 -0.36 15.50
N GLU A 39 3.95 -0.95 16.65
CA GLU A 39 4.87 -0.92 17.77
C GLU A 39 6.16 -1.53 17.24
N TRP A 40 7.20 -0.72 17.09
CA TRP A 40 8.55 -1.15 16.73
C TRP A 40 9.14 -1.94 17.90
N VAL A 41 8.50 -3.07 18.25
CA VAL A 41 8.85 -3.88 19.41
C VAL A 41 10.14 -4.61 19.08
N SER A 42 11.27 -4.01 19.45
CA SER A 42 12.47 -4.73 19.89
C SER A 42 13.08 -5.76 18.91
N ALA A 43 12.84 -5.60 17.61
CA ALA A 43 12.99 -6.71 16.66
C ALA A 43 14.46 -6.99 16.29
N ASN A 44 14.89 -8.22 16.57
CA ASN A 44 15.93 -8.90 15.79
C ASN A 44 15.39 -9.13 14.37
N CYS A 45 15.28 -8.07 13.57
CA CYS A 45 15.00 -8.20 12.16
C CYS A 45 16.23 -8.81 11.48
N ASP A 46 16.01 -9.69 10.51
CA ASP A 46 17.09 -10.32 9.76
C ASP A 46 17.87 -9.26 8.95
N THR A 47 19.07 -9.60 8.49
CA THR A 47 19.74 -8.77 7.47
C THR A 47 18.96 -8.89 6.16
N ALA A 48 18.81 -7.79 5.44
CA ALA A 48 18.18 -7.80 4.13
C ALA A 48 18.87 -8.81 3.20
N PRO A 49 18.12 -9.44 2.28
CA PRO A 49 18.74 -10.24 1.23
C PRO A 49 19.69 -9.36 0.40
N ASP A 50 20.90 -9.86 0.13
CA ASP A 50 21.88 -9.16 -0.71
C ASP A 50 21.27 -8.92 -2.09
N THR A 51 21.12 -7.64 -2.45
CA THR A 51 20.55 -7.21 -3.72
C THR A 51 21.45 -6.11 -4.30
N ASP A 52 22.12 -6.39 -5.42
CA ASP A 52 23.22 -5.57 -5.96
C ASP A 52 22.80 -4.17 -6.50
N GLU A 53 21.51 -3.84 -6.50
CA GLU A 53 20.96 -2.65 -7.18
C GLU A 53 20.17 -1.70 -6.26
N LEU A 54 20.25 -1.87 -4.93
CA LEU A 54 19.51 -1.00 -4.01
C LEU A 54 20.06 0.44 -4.02
N PRO A 55 19.19 1.47 -3.96
CA PRO A 55 19.64 2.85 -3.95
C PRO A 55 20.37 3.20 -2.66
N ASP A 56 21.30 4.16 -2.75
CA ASP A 56 22.00 4.70 -1.59
C ASP A 56 21.10 5.65 -0.78
N PRO A 57 21.24 5.67 0.56
CA PRO A 57 20.49 6.59 1.41
C PRO A 57 20.86 8.06 1.13
N PRO A 58 19.90 9.00 1.27
CA PRO A 58 20.17 10.40 0.96
C PRO A 58 21.10 11.04 2.01
N GLU A 59 22.11 11.77 1.55
CA GLU A 59 23.05 12.51 2.41
C GLU A 59 22.33 13.54 3.31
N THR A 60 21.29 14.19 2.77
CA THR A 60 20.44 15.12 3.51
C THR A 60 19.04 14.54 3.69
N ARG A 61 18.63 14.39 4.93
CA ARG A 61 17.35 13.73 5.29
C ARG A 61 16.28 14.77 5.57
N THR A 62 15.57 15.15 4.52
CA THR A 62 14.28 15.84 4.61
C THR A 62 13.15 14.85 4.33
N SER A 63 11.93 15.15 4.79
CA SER A 63 10.77 14.28 4.53
C SER A 63 10.62 13.91 3.05
N GLU A 64 10.80 14.87 2.14
CA GLU A 64 10.74 14.64 0.69
C GLU A 64 11.83 13.68 0.21
N ARG A 65 13.09 13.89 0.61
CA ARG A 65 14.21 13.03 0.21
C ARG A 65 14.10 11.62 0.75
N VAL A 66 13.60 11.48 1.98
CA VAL A 66 13.36 10.16 2.57
C VAL A 66 12.23 9.44 1.86
N VAL A 67 11.15 10.14 1.52
CA VAL A 67 10.04 9.56 0.74
C VAL A 67 10.52 9.09 -0.63
N ASP A 68 11.27 9.92 -1.35
CA ASP A 68 11.84 9.55 -2.65
C ASP A 68 12.71 8.30 -2.52
N TYR A 69 13.60 8.30 -1.53
CA TYR A 69 14.49 7.19 -1.24
C TYR A 69 13.75 5.87 -0.96
N VAL A 70 12.82 5.84 -0.01
CA VAL A 70 12.12 4.59 0.34
C VAL A 70 11.19 4.11 -0.77
N THR A 71 10.68 5.01 -1.60
CA THR A 71 9.86 4.68 -2.76
C THR A 71 10.70 4.02 -3.85
N GLU A 72 11.87 4.58 -4.16
CA GLU A 72 12.82 3.99 -5.09
C GLU A 72 13.36 2.66 -4.58
N PHE A 73 13.70 2.62 -3.29
CA PHE A 73 14.16 1.41 -2.61
C PHE A 73 13.12 0.29 -2.76
N GLU A 74 11.86 0.54 -2.40
CA GLU A 74 10.80 -0.47 -2.47
C GLU A 74 10.59 -0.98 -3.89
N ARG A 75 10.61 -0.08 -4.88
CA ARG A 75 10.46 -0.44 -6.29
C ARG A 75 11.55 -1.39 -6.74
N THR A 76 12.80 -1.12 -6.41
CA THR A 76 13.94 -1.96 -6.82
C THR A 76 13.95 -3.28 -6.06
N TYR A 77 13.71 -3.23 -4.74
CA TYR A 77 13.71 -4.41 -3.88
C TYR A 77 12.67 -5.45 -4.31
N VAL A 78 11.43 -5.03 -4.57
CA VAL A 78 10.33 -5.96 -4.89
C VAL A 78 10.58 -6.68 -6.21
N VAL A 79 10.97 -5.94 -7.25
CA VAL A 79 11.29 -6.52 -8.56
C VAL A 79 12.46 -7.49 -8.49
N ALA A 80 13.43 -7.25 -7.60
CA ALA A 80 14.60 -8.10 -7.47
C ALA A 80 14.37 -9.35 -6.61
N THR A 81 13.34 -9.38 -5.76
CA THR A 81 13.15 -10.44 -4.75
C THR A 81 11.88 -11.26 -4.91
N ASP A 82 10.93 -10.82 -5.73
CA ASP A 82 9.68 -11.53 -5.97
C ASP A 82 9.45 -11.74 -7.47
N ASP A 83 9.68 -12.98 -7.91
CA ASP A 83 9.50 -13.38 -9.31
C ASP A 83 8.06 -13.19 -9.81
N SER A 84 7.06 -13.08 -8.91
CA SER A 84 5.67 -12.83 -9.31
C SER A 84 5.38 -11.39 -9.73
N TYR A 85 6.32 -10.47 -9.48
CA TYR A 85 6.25 -9.08 -9.89
C TYR A 85 6.94 -8.87 -11.25
N ASP A 86 6.14 -8.58 -12.26
CA ASP A 86 6.65 -8.05 -13.53
C ASP A 86 7.12 -6.59 -13.38
N ALA A 87 6.38 -5.81 -12.58
CA ALA A 87 6.66 -4.42 -12.29
C ALA A 87 5.82 -3.90 -11.11
N VAL A 88 6.23 -2.78 -10.51
CA VAL A 88 5.38 -2.00 -9.60
C VAL A 88 4.46 -1.07 -10.41
N ALA A 89 3.15 -1.27 -10.26
CA ALA A 89 2.11 -0.45 -10.90
C ALA A 89 2.00 0.92 -10.25
N ASP A 90 1.89 0.95 -8.92
CA ASP A 90 1.77 2.16 -8.12
C ASP A 90 2.45 1.99 -6.75
N ILE A 91 2.99 3.08 -6.21
CA ILE A 91 3.40 3.19 -4.82
C ILE A 91 2.76 4.45 -4.26
N SER A 92 1.92 4.26 -3.25
CA SER A 92 1.22 5.33 -2.56
C SER A 92 1.80 5.51 -1.14
N VAL A 93 2.34 6.68 -0.86
CA VAL A 93 2.82 7.04 0.48
C VAL A 93 1.61 7.37 1.36
N THR A 94 1.39 6.56 2.39
CA THR A 94 0.23 6.70 3.28
C THR A 94 0.56 7.48 4.55
N THR A 95 1.82 7.49 4.97
CA THR A 95 2.25 8.20 6.18
C THR A 95 3.71 8.63 6.06
N VAL A 96 4.03 9.83 6.54
CA VAL A 96 5.38 10.33 6.72
C VAL A 96 5.46 11.04 8.06
N GLU A 97 6.33 10.56 8.95
CA GLU A 97 6.49 11.09 10.29
C GLU A 97 7.97 11.33 10.59
N GLU A 98 8.30 12.55 11.02
CA GLU A 98 9.60 12.83 11.62
C GLU A 98 9.61 12.37 13.08
N THR A 99 10.65 11.64 13.45
CA THR A 99 10.86 11.08 14.78
C THR A 99 12.17 11.63 15.35
N GLY A 100 12.37 11.50 16.67
CA GLY A 100 13.60 12.01 17.31
C GLY A 100 14.89 11.37 16.77
N ASP A 101 14.81 10.21 16.13
CA ASP A 101 15.93 9.43 15.60
C ASP A 101 15.98 9.33 14.06
N GLY A 102 15.07 10.01 13.35
CA GLY A 102 15.02 9.99 11.89
C GLY A 102 13.58 10.05 11.37
N TYR A 103 13.24 9.22 10.39
CA TYR A 103 11.94 9.27 9.71
C TYR A 103 11.25 7.92 9.68
N ARG A 104 9.93 7.95 9.74
CA ARG A 104 9.06 6.81 9.50
C ARG A 104 8.20 7.07 8.28
N VAL A 105 8.14 6.11 7.36
CA VAL A 105 7.34 6.20 6.14
C VAL A 105 6.53 4.92 5.96
N ALA A 106 5.23 5.03 5.69
CA ALA A 106 4.39 3.90 5.34
C ALA A 106 3.96 4.00 3.87
N LEU A 107 4.03 2.88 3.15
CA LEU A 107 3.73 2.74 1.74
C LEU A 107 2.65 1.68 1.54
N ALA A 108 1.75 1.92 0.59
CA ALA A 108 0.95 0.90 -0.06
C ALA A 108 1.50 0.68 -1.47
N VAL A 109 1.73 -0.58 -1.84
CA VAL A 109 2.33 -0.95 -3.12
C VAL A 109 1.33 -1.80 -3.89
N GLU A 110 1.08 -1.42 -5.13
CA GLU A 110 0.30 -2.19 -6.09
C GLU A 110 1.26 -2.72 -7.16
N GLY A 111 1.39 -4.03 -7.24
CA GLY A 111 2.16 -4.72 -8.28
C GLY A 111 1.35 -4.97 -9.53
N ARG A 112 2.05 -5.19 -10.64
CA ARG A 112 1.52 -5.88 -11.81
C ARG A 112 1.97 -7.33 -11.73
N ALA A 113 1.00 -8.23 -11.67
CA ALA A 113 1.25 -9.65 -11.80
C ALA A 113 1.71 -9.99 -13.21
N GLU A 114 2.63 -10.94 -13.31
CA GLU A 114 2.89 -11.62 -14.58
C GLU A 114 1.59 -12.24 -15.12
N THR A 115 1.47 -12.31 -16.45
CA THR A 115 0.32 -12.98 -17.04
C THR A 115 0.41 -14.48 -16.75
N PRO A 116 -0.54 -15.08 -16.00
CA PRO A 116 -0.46 -16.49 -15.67
C PRO A 116 -0.51 -17.34 -16.94
N GLY A 117 0.35 -18.36 -17.00
CA GLY A 117 0.39 -19.34 -18.07
C GLY A 117 -0.88 -20.19 -18.14
N GLU A 118 -1.09 -20.88 -19.27
CA GLU A 118 -2.31 -21.67 -19.58
C GLU A 118 -2.70 -22.73 -18.52
N ASN A 119 -1.81 -23.10 -17.60
CA ASN A 119 -2.05 -24.11 -16.56
C ASN A 119 -1.93 -23.57 -15.13
N GLU A 120 -1.80 -22.26 -14.96
CA GLU A 120 -1.64 -21.65 -13.63
C GLU A 120 -3.00 -21.34 -12.99
N THR A 121 -3.03 -21.45 -11.66
CA THR A 121 -4.24 -21.13 -10.90
C THR A 121 -4.43 -19.62 -10.92
N PRO A 122 -5.63 -19.11 -11.27
CA PRO A 122 -5.92 -17.68 -11.20
C PRO A 122 -5.65 -17.13 -9.80
N GLN A 123 -4.81 -16.11 -9.71
CA GLN A 123 -4.54 -15.40 -8.47
C GLN A 123 -5.61 -14.32 -8.22
N PRO A 124 -5.87 -13.96 -6.96
CA PRO A 124 -6.74 -12.83 -6.64
C PRO A 124 -6.11 -11.52 -7.13
N ALA A 125 -6.94 -10.51 -7.39
CA ALA A 125 -6.51 -9.24 -8.02
C ALA A 125 -5.50 -8.44 -7.17
N ASP A 126 -5.48 -8.67 -5.85
CA ASP A 126 -4.60 -8.04 -4.88
C ASP A 126 -3.42 -8.94 -4.48
N ALA A 127 -3.18 -10.06 -5.17
CA ALA A 127 -2.09 -10.99 -4.84
C ALA A 127 -0.69 -10.35 -4.87
N THR A 128 -0.54 -9.31 -5.70
CA THR A 128 0.68 -8.52 -5.84
C THR A 128 0.58 -7.17 -5.13
N SER A 129 -0.30 -7.04 -4.14
CA SER A 129 -0.42 -5.82 -3.35
C SER A 129 0.09 -6.05 -1.94
N HIS A 130 0.85 -5.08 -1.42
CA HIS A 130 1.39 -5.17 -0.07
C HIS A 130 1.51 -3.80 0.60
N ARG A 131 1.77 -3.82 1.91
CA ARG A 131 2.14 -2.63 2.67
C ARG A 131 3.55 -2.77 3.20
N ALA A 132 4.29 -1.68 3.16
CA ALA A 132 5.62 -1.59 3.74
C ALA A 132 5.70 -0.40 4.69
N THR A 133 6.37 -0.58 5.83
CA THR A 133 6.72 0.52 6.73
C THR A 133 8.22 0.57 6.89
N TYR A 134 8.77 1.75 6.65
CA TYR A 134 10.17 2.07 6.76
C TYR A 134 10.45 2.92 8.00
N ARG A 135 11.57 2.65 8.66
CA ARG A 135 12.20 3.56 9.61
C ARG A 135 13.64 3.77 9.18
N LEU A 136 13.96 5.00 8.83
CA LEU A 136 15.29 5.43 8.48
C LEU A 136 15.89 6.20 9.65
N SER A 137 16.85 5.57 10.34
CA SER A 137 17.67 6.18 11.38
C SER A 137 19.06 6.53 10.84
N SER A 138 19.90 7.22 11.62
CA SER A 138 21.28 7.59 11.26
C SER A 138 22.07 6.46 10.61
N ASP A 139 21.94 5.25 11.15
CA ASP A 139 22.84 4.13 10.84
C ASP A 139 22.12 2.94 10.16
N HIS A 140 20.78 2.94 10.13
CA HIS A 140 20.01 1.79 9.68
C HIS A 140 18.73 2.19 8.93
N LEU A 141 18.40 1.39 7.92
CA LEU A 141 17.06 1.29 7.36
C LEU A 141 16.40 0.01 7.88
N LEU A 142 15.26 0.17 8.55
CA LEU A 142 14.38 -0.93 8.95
C LEU A 142 13.19 -0.98 7.99
N ARG A 143 12.90 -2.15 7.41
CA ARG A 143 11.69 -2.38 6.62
C ARG A 143 10.84 -3.45 7.31
N LYS A 144 9.56 -3.15 7.51
CA LYS A 144 8.53 -4.13 7.85
C LYS A 144 7.59 -4.29 6.66
N HIS A 145 7.42 -5.52 6.20
CA HIS A 145 6.54 -5.90 5.10
C HIS A 145 5.29 -6.59 5.63
N GLN A 146 4.15 -6.32 4.99
CA GLN A 146 2.90 -7.03 5.20
C GLN A 146 2.25 -7.33 3.84
N GLY A 147 2.25 -8.60 3.44
CA GLY A 147 1.63 -9.05 2.19
C GLY A 147 0.12 -9.25 2.37
N TYR A 148 -0.66 -8.92 1.34
CA TYR A 148 -2.12 -9.11 1.34
C TYR A 148 -2.55 -9.95 0.15
N ALA A 149 -3.59 -10.77 0.32
CA ALA A 149 -4.36 -11.27 -0.81
C ALA A 149 -5.76 -11.67 -0.38
N ALA A 150 -6.75 -11.44 -1.23
CA ALA A 150 -8.16 -11.61 -0.94
C ALA A 150 -8.62 -10.86 0.33
N GLY A 151 -8.10 -9.65 0.55
CA GLY A 151 -8.47 -8.79 1.69
C GLY A 151 -8.03 -9.29 3.06
N ARG A 152 -6.99 -10.13 3.11
CA ARG A 152 -6.39 -10.63 4.36
C ARG A 152 -4.86 -10.53 4.30
N THR A 153 -4.23 -10.29 5.44
CA THR A 153 -2.78 -10.37 5.58
C THR A 153 -2.33 -11.82 5.45
N LEU A 154 -1.34 -12.08 4.60
CA LEU A 154 -0.80 -13.40 4.32
C LEU A 154 0.58 -13.64 4.94
N SER A 155 1.41 -12.59 4.98
CA SER A 155 2.79 -12.66 5.46
C SER A 155 3.17 -11.38 6.18
N GLU A 156 4.06 -11.50 7.15
CA GLU A 156 4.73 -10.39 7.80
C GLU A 156 6.22 -10.72 7.92
N ASP A 157 7.07 -9.83 7.40
CA ASP A 157 8.52 -9.99 7.43
C ASP A 157 9.17 -8.68 7.87
N CYS A 158 10.33 -8.74 8.50
CA CYS A 158 11.13 -7.55 8.76
C CYS A 158 12.62 -7.80 8.59
N TRP A 159 13.32 -6.82 8.03
CA TRP A 159 14.76 -6.89 7.85
C TRP A 159 15.42 -5.51 7.98
N THR A 160 16.74 -5.50 8.09
CA THR A 160 17.59 -4.30 8.26
C THR A 160 18.64 -4.16 7.15
N VAL A 161 18.94 -2.93 6.75
CA VAL A 161 20.10 -2.57 5.90
C VAL A 161 20.95 -1.55 6.65
N GLY A 162 22.26 -1.77 6.71
CA GLY A 162 23.21 -0.78 7.22
C GLY A 162 23.39 0.36 6.22
N THR A 163 23.46 1.60 6.70
CA THR A 163 23.54 2.79 5.83
C THR A 163 24.95 3.40 5.81
N ASP A 164 25.99 2.56 5.84
CA ASP A 164 27.42 2.94 5.97
C ASP A 164 27.91 3.97 4.92
#